data_AF-A0A1H6CSB1-F1
#
_entry.id   AF-A0A1H6CSB1-F1
#
_cell.length_a   1.000
_cell.length_b   1.000
_cell.length_c   1.000
_cell.angle_alpha   90.00
_cell.angle_beta   90.00
_cell.angle_gamma   90.00
#
_symmetry.space_group_name_H-M   'P 1'
#
loop_
_entity.id
_entity.type
_entity.pdbx_description
1 polymer ?
#
loop_
_entity_poly.entity_id
_entity_poly.type
_entity_poly.pdbx_seq_one_letter_code
_entity_poly.pdbx_strand_id
1 'polypeptide(L)'
;MRSIPRRTVRNGIVGGVVGAVLGVVPLVLLVAPLLGGGVAGYLERDDARGGAVAGVLAGVVTALFGVVLTAVVVAVRFGDLPLSVVDGPLARLGIATALSLAAVVGQVLVAGIGGALGGILEAAHRPSGSGDARRTASRVRRRRSPIAAVGSVLGGLVTFAAVAYAVTAVLDPLIWPSAIVGLPVGFVAGVAVAVVGYAFARRERNADGRWRAVGIGALAIVVVFGLLLGGLWVVGQERVAASHESTYEYEVSIDADGTLEDPTFYVPAPTDSDDVRLSAVFVEDASEERYVPGVASGAGAEPVNFSSEVVETEHGPMIAVSADRIEVSRYYYRTVENETMGWTEPISPEEYDPADPSTGVAHDGSFTLTVTAVAEDSIDTADPFGTEPLLAPQYDRTRVDCPSGPSETRRCYTYESRVYADYDADEGTTVSVAATVDGRNEWFSGGWNGNEYRDRTSVELLGPRSGWHVAFGELDVGRGSYRR
;
A
#
# COMPACT_ATOMS: atom_id res chain seq x y z
N MET A 1 -49.67 3.14 -14.36
CA MET A 1 -48.92 3.23 -13.08
C MET A 1 -49.91 3.16 -11.93
N ARG A 2 -49.78 2.21 -11.00
CA ARG A 2 -50.55 2.25 -9.75
C ARG A 2 -49.90 3.31 -8.85
N SER A 3 -50.68 4.27 -8.36
CA SER A 3 -50.20 5.28 -7.43
C SER A 3 -49.68 4.63 -6.16
N ILE A 4 -48.46 5.00 -5.73
CA ILE A 4 -47.91 4.56 -4.46
C ILE A 4 -48.77 5.16 -3.34
N PRO A 5 -49.26 4.38 -2.36
CA PRO A 5 -50.06 4.90 -1.27
C PRO A 5 -49.27 5.94 -0.47
N ARG A 6 -49.91 7.05 -0.07
CA ARG A 6 -49.29 8.06 0.80
C ARG A 6 -48.72 7.47 2.10
N ARG A 7 -49.32 6.38 2.57
CA ARG A 7 -48.86 5.63 3.74
C ARG A 7 -47.49 4.97 3.52
N THR A 8 -47.28 4.33 2.37
CA THR A 8 -46.01 3.68 2.00
C THR A 8 -44.89 4.69 1.87
N VAL A 9 -45.18 5.87 1.31
CA VAL A 9 -44.22 6.99 1.24
C VAL A 9 -43.85 7.47 2.64
N ARG A 10 -44.83 7.70 3.52
CA ARG A 10 -44.59 8.14 4.90
C ARG A 10 -43.75 7.12 5.68
N ASN A 11 -44.07 5.84 5.57
CA ASN A 11 -43.36 4.77 6.27
C ASN A 11 -41.93 4.59 5.76
N GLY A 12 -41.73 4.71 4.45
CA GLY A 12 -40.39 4.76 3.84
C GLY A 12 -39.56 5.93 4.36
N ILE A 13 -40.11 7.14 4.43
CA ILE A 13 -39.40 8.30 4.99
C ILE A 13 -39.00 8.06 6.45
N VAL A 14 -39.90 7.53 7.29
CA VAL A 14 -39.60 7.23 8.70
C VAL A 14 -38.45 6.21 8.82
N GLY A 15 -38.51 5.11 8.07
CA GLY A 15 -37.42 4.13 8.08
C GLY A 15 -36.10 4.69 7.53
N GLY A 16 -36.16 5.57 6.52
CA GLY A 16 -35.00 6.22 5.95
C GLY A 16 -34.28 7.16 6.92
N VAL A 17 -35.05 7.91 7.72
CA VAL A 17 -34.52 8.75 8.81
C VAL A 17 -33.89 7.89 9.91
N VAL A 18 -34.54 6.78 10.30
CA VAL A 18 -33.97 5.85 11.29
C VAL A 18 -32.65 5.25 10.78
N GLY A 19 -32.61 4.82 9.51
CA GLY A 19 -31.38 4.32 8.88
C GLY A 19 -30.28 5.38 8.82
N ALA A 20 -30.63 6.63 8.55
CA ALA A 20 -29.68 7.75 8.52
C ALA A 20 -29.09 8.05 9.91
N VAL A 21 -29.92 8.10 10.95
CA VAL A 21 -29.47 8.37 12.33
C VAL A 21 -28.58 7.24 12.85
N LEU A 22 -28.97 5.99 12.63
CA LEU A 22 -28.15 4.83 13.02
C LEU A 22 -26.86 4.75 12.20
N GLY A 23 -26.88 5.27 10.97
CA GLY A 23 -25.73 5.35 10.08
C GLY A 23 -24.62 6.28 10.55
N VAL A 24 -24.84 7.11 11.58
CA VAL A 24 -23.79 7.97 12.16
C VAL A 24 -22.86 7.19 13.09
N VAL A 25 -23.29 6.01 13.59
CA VAL A 25 -22.49 5.18 14.49
C VAL A 25 -21.64 4.19 13.67
N PRO A 26 -20.28 4.24 13.72
CA PRO A 26 -19.40 3.48 12.83
C PRO A 26 -19.66 1.98 12.79
N LEU A 27 -19.98 1.37 13.93
CA LEU A 27 -20.26 -0.07 14.03
C LEU A 27 -21.64 -0.46 13.46
N VAL A 28 -22.58 0.48 13.45
CA VAL A 28 -23.98 0.26 13.03
C VAL A 28 -24.17 0.66 11.57
N LEU A 29 -23.27 1.48 11.01
CA LEU A 29 -23.30 1.98 9.63
C LEU A 29 -23.47 0.86 8.60
N LEU A 30 -22.85 -0.30 8.82
CA LEU A 30 -22.94 -1.45 7.93
C LEU A 30 -24.32 -2.12 7.89
N VAL A 31 -25.09 -2.02 8.98
CA VAL A 31 -26.43 -2.64 9.12
C VAL A 31 -27.55 -1.60 9.13
N ALA A 32 -27.24 -0.32 9.20
CA ALA A 32 -28.21 0.77 9.30
C ALA A 32 -29.23 0.80 8.15
N PRO A 33 -28.86 0.55 6.87
CA PRO A 33 -29.84 0.45 5.79
C PRO A 33 -30.82 -0.71 6.02
N LEU A 34 -30.35 -1.84 6.53
CA LEU A 34 -31.17 -3.02 6.83
C LEU A 34 -32.17 -2.72 7.96
N LEU A 35 -31.72 -2.04 9.02
CA LEU A 35 -32.55 -1.67 10.17
C LEU A 35 -33.59 -0.61 9.79
N GLY A 36 -33.18 0.44 9.08
CA GLY A 36 -34.08 1.48 8.58
C GLY A 36 -35.14 0.91 7.63
N GLY A 37 -34.71 0.03 6.73
CA GLY A 37 -35.60 -0.77 5.90
C GLY A 37 -36.59 -1.59 6.72
N GLY A 38 -36.10 -2.33 7.72
CA GLY A 38 -36.90 -3.13 8.65
C GLY A 38 -38.01 -2.35 9.34
N VAL A 39 -37.68 -1.16 9.85
CA VAL A 39 -38.66 -0.26 10.49
C VAL A 39 -39.72 0.21 9.48
N ALA A 40 -39.32 0.61 8.27
CA ALA A 40 -40.27 1.00 7.23
C ALA A 40 -41.22 -0.16 6.87
N GLY A 41 -40.69 -1.37 6.75
CA GLY A 41 -41.47 -2.57 6.46
C GLY A 41 -42.44 -2.95 7.56
N TYR A 42 -42.01 -2.86 8.82
CA TYR A 42 -42.84 -3.14 10.00
C TYR A 42 -44.02 -2.16 10.10
N LEU A 43 -43.78 -0.86 9.85
CA LEU A 43 -44.81 0.19 9.89
C LEU A 43 -45.81 0.12 8.72
N GLU A 44 -45.41 -0.50 7.61
CA GLU A 44 -46.31 -0.74 6.48
C GLU A 44 -47.48 -1.65 6.86
N ARG A 45 -47.26 -2.57 7.81
CA ARG A 45 -48.27 -3.55 8.28
C ARG A 45 -48.96 -4.30 7.13
N ASP A 46 -48.21 -4.54 6.07
CA ASP A 46 -48.64 -5.25 4.87
C ASP A 46 -47.79 -6.51 4.69
N ASP A 47 -48.00 -7.26 3.61
CA ASP A 47 -47.19 -8.42 3.28
C ASP A 47 -45.72 -8.06 2.97
N ALA A 48 -44.87 -9.07 2.80
CA ALA A 48 -43.44 -8.89 2.51
C ALA A 48 -43.18 -7.97 1.31
N ARG A 49 -44.14 -7.85 0.38
CA ARG A 49 -44.01 -7.02 -0.81
C ARG A 49 -44.31 -5.56 -0.50
N GLY A 50 -45.36 -5.27 0.27
CA GLY A 50 -45.61 -3.92 0.78
C GLY A 50 -44.44 -3.43 1.62
N GLY A 51 -43.92 -4.30 2.50
CA GLY A 51 -42.75 -4.00 3.32
C GLY A 51 -41.48 -3.72 2.50
N ALA A 52 -41.21 -4.48 1.43
CA ALA A 52 -40.07 -4.25 0.55
C ALA A 52 -40.12 -2.89 -0.17
N VAL A 53 -41.31 -2.47 -0.62
CA VAL A 53 -41.49 -1.17 -1.29
C VAL A 53 -41.24 -0.02 -0.30
N ALA A 54 -41.73 -0.15 0.93
CA ALA A 54 -41.43 0.81 2.00
C ALA A 54 -39.93 0.83 2.33
N GLY A 55 -39.27 -0.33 2.35
CA GLY A 55 -37.83 -0.47 2.56
C GLY A 55 -36.96 0.16 1.46
N VAL A 56 -37.33 0.02 0.19
CA VAL A 56 -36.64 0.68 -0.94
C VAL A 56 -36.73 2.20 -0.81
N LEU A 57 -37.92 2.72 -0.46
CA LEU A 57 -38.10 4.17 -0.22
C LEU A 57 -37.26 4.65 0.97
N ALA A 58 -37.15 3.84 2.03
CA ALA A 58 -36.25 4.12 3.15
C ALA A 58 -34.79 4.19 2.71
N GLY A 59 -34.32 3.23 1.92
CA GLY A 59 -32.95 3.22 1.41
C GLY A 59 -32.62 4.42 0.52
N VAL A 60 -33.56 4.88 -0.31
CA VAL A 60 -33.36 6.10 -1.13
C VAL A 60 -33.20 7.33 -0.24
N VAL A 61 -34.02 7.46 0.80
CA VAL A 61 -33.93 8.56 1.76
C VAL A 61 -32.61 8.52 2.55
N THR A 62 -32.18 7.34 3.00
CA THR A 62 -30.89 7.17 3.70
C THR A 62 -29.71 7.50 2.80
N ALA A 63 -29.73 7.06 1.53
CA ALA A 63 -28.68 7.35 0.57
C ALA A 63 -28.56 8.86 0.27
N LEU A 64 -29.70 9.54 0.06
CA LEU A 64 -29.73 11.00 -0.13
C LEU A 64 -29.14 11.73 1.09
N PHE A 65 -29.46 11.29 2.29
CA PHE A 65 -28.88 11.86 3.51
C PHE A 65 -27.38 11.61 3.61
N GLY A 66 -26.91 10.40 3.29
CA GLY A 66 -25.48 10.06 3.27
C GLY A 66 -24.67 10.92 2.29
N VAL A 67 -25.23 11.19 1.11
CA VAL A 67 -24.61 12.09 0.12
C VAL A 67 -24.50 13.51 0.67
N VAL A 68 -25.57 14.06 1.25
CA VAL A 68 -25.56 15.41 1.84
C VAL A 68 -24.58 15.49 3.01
N LEU A 69 -24.58 14.51 3.92
CA LEU A 69 -23.67 14.48 5.07
C LEU A 69 -22.20 14.40 4.62
N THR A 70 -21.90 13.55 3.63
CA THR A 70 -20.54 13.43 3.08
C THR A 70 -20.11 14.73 2.42
N ALA A 71 -20.99 15.37 1.64
CA ALA A 71 -20.71 16.66 1.03
C ALA A 71 -20.44 17.77 2.07
N VAL A 72 -21.20 17.78 3.18
CA VAL A 72 -21.00 18.73 4.30
C VAL A 72 -19.69 18.46 5.04
N VAL A 73 -19.37 17.19 5.36
CA VAL A 73 -18.12 16.83 6.04
C VAL A 73 -16.90 17.19 5.19
N VAL A 74 -16.97 16.93 3.88
CA VAL A 74 -15.91 17.31 2.93
C VAL A 74 -15.78 18.83 2.87
N ALA A 75 -16.88 19.57 2.73
CA ALA A 75 -16.86 21.03 2.69
C ALA A 75 -16.32 21.66 4.00
N VAL A 76 -16.71 21.12 5.17
CA VAL A 76 -16.25 21.61 6.48
C VAL A 76 -14.77 21.27 6.73
N ARG A 77 -14.31 20.09 6.29
CA ARG A 77 -12.94 19.64 6.55
C ARG A 77 -11.92 20.22 5.58
N PHE A 78 -12.32 20.56 4.36
CA PHE A 78 -11.42 20.99 3.29
C PHE A 78 -11.69 22.40 2.75
N GLY A 79 -12.63 23.15 3.35
CA GLY A 79 -12.86 24.58 3.08
C GLY A 79 -13.55 24.90 1.74
N ASP A 80 -13.35 24.06 0.72
CA ASP A 80 -13.99 24.14 -0.58
C ASP A 80 -14.66 22.82 -0.96
N LEU A 81 -15.85 22.91 -1.58
CA LEU A 81 -16.45 21.77 -2.26
C LEU A 81 -15.53 21.40 -3.44
N PRO A 82 -15.16 20.11 -3.63
CA PRO A 82 -14.30 19.68 -4.72
C PRO A 82 -15.12 19.62 -6.01
N LEU A 83 -15.55 20.78 -6.50
CA LEU A 83 -16.02 20.96 -7.88
C LEU A 83 -14.97 21.69 -8.72
N SER A 84 -13.87 22.15 -8.12
CA SER A 84 -12.80 22.91 -8.77
C SER A 84 -11.41 22.32 -8.54
N VAL A 85 -11.23 21.01 -8.79
CA VAL A 85 -9.94 20.46 -9.23
C VAL A 85 -10.26 19.33 -10.19
N VAL A 86 -10.38 19.65 -11.49
CA VAL A 86 -10.47 18.62 -12.53
C VAL A 86 -9.57 19.04 -13.69
N ASP A 87 -8.27 18.89 -13.48
CA ASP A 87 -7.30 18.75 -14.57
C ASP A 87 -6.99 17.25 -14.78
N GLY A 88 -7.63 16.65 -15.79
CA GLY A 88 -7.26 15.39 -16.46
C GLY A 88 -7.76 14.03 -15.91
N PRO A 89 -7.74 12.99 -16.77
CA PRO A 89 -8.74 12.67 -17.79
C PRO A 89 -9.98 11.97 -17.17
N LEU A 90 -11.11 12.08 -17.88
CA LEU A 90 -12.48 11.66 -17.51
C LEU A 90 -12.66 10.21 -16.96
N ALA A 91 -11.64 9.36 -16.99
CA ALA A 91 -11.66 7.99 -16.45
C ALA A 91 -11.72 7.93 -14.91
N ARG A 92 -11.03 8.84 -14.19
CA ARG A 92 -11.04 8.87 -12.71
C ARG A 92 -12.40 9.29 -12.13
N LEU A 93 -13.14 10.14 -12.86
CA LEU A 93 -14.52 10.51 -12.53
C LEU A 93 -15.51 9.35 -12.73
N GLY A 94 -15.27 8.48 -13.70
CA GLY A 94 -16.11 7.31 -13.95
C GLY A 94 -16.12 6.34 -12.77
N ILE A 95 -14.95 6.06 -12.19
CA ILE A 95 -14.81 5.04 -11.14
C ILE A 95 -15.39 5.52 -9.81
N ALA A 96 -15.03 6.72 -9.35
CA ALA A 96 -15.57 7.25 -8.09
C ALA A 96 -17.10 7.45 -8.15
N THR A 97 -17.61 7.91 -9.28
CA THR A 97 -19.06 8.06 -9.52
C THR A 97 -19.73 6.70 -9.61
N ALA A 98 -19.12 5.70 -10.27
CA ALA A 98 -19.65 4.35 -10.34
C ALA A 98 -19.66 3.66 -8.97
N LEU A 99 -18.61 3.80 -8.17
CA LEU A 99 -18.54 3.27 -6.80
C LEU A 99 -19.57 3.93 -5.88
N SER A 100 -19.75 5.25 -6.00
CA SER A 100 -20.77 5.98 -5.25
C SER A 100 -22.18 5.54 -5.64
N LEU A 101 -22.43 5.37 -6.95
CA LEU A 101 -23.71 4.87 -7.46
C LEU A 101 -23.95 3.42 -7.01
N ALA A 102 -22.93 2.56 -7.07
CA ALA A 102 -23.01 1.17 -6.62
C ALA A 102 -23.29 1.08 -5.11
N ALA A 103 -22.65 1.92 -4.30
CA ALA A 103 -22.90 2.01 -2.85
C ALA A 103 -24.35 2.45 -2.57
N VAL A 104 -24.85 3.48 -3.26
CA VAL A 104 -26.24 3.94 -3.16
C VAL A 104 -27.22 2.84 -3.54
N VAL A 105 -27.00 2.16 -4.67
CA VAL A 105 -27.85 1.05 -5.12
C VAL A 105 -27.80 -0.10 -4.11
N GLY A 106 -26.62 -0.44 -3.58
CA GLY A 106 -26.44 -1.44 -2.54
C GLY A 106 -27.24 -1.12 -1.28
N GLN A 107 -27.15 0.11 -0.77
CA GLN A 107 -27.90 0.58 0.39
C GLN A 107 -29.42 0.48 0.17
N VAL A 108 -29.90 0.88 -1.02
CA VAL A 108 -31.33 0.80 -1.39
C VAL A 108 -31.82 -0.65 -1.41
N LEU A 109 -31.02 -1.57 -1.94
CA LEU A 109 -31.34 -3.00 -1.97
C LEU A 109 -31.38 -3.61 -0.56
N VAL A 110 -30.39 -3.31 0.27
CA VAL A 110 -30.32 -3.77 1.66
C VAL A 110 -31.51 -3.27 2.48
N ALA A 111 -31.89 -2.00 2.31
CA ALA A 111 -33.08 -1.46 2.96
C ALA A 111 -34.37 -2.10 2.44
N GLY A 112 -34.46 -2.43 1.15
CA GLY A 112 -35.56 -3.22 0.58
C GLY A 112 -35.68 -4.60 1.24
N ILE A 113 -34.56 -5.28 1.47
CA ILE A 113 -34.51 -6.58 2.16
C ILE A 113 -34.97 -6.43 3.61
N GLY A 114 -34.47 -5.42 4.32
CA GLY A 114 -34.91 -5.07 5.66
C GLY A 114 -36.42 -4.88 5.71
N GLY A 115 -36.97 -4.10 4.78
CA GLY A 115 -38.41 -3.85 4.69
C GLY A 115 -39.24 -5.10 4.44
N ALA A 116 -38.76 -6.02 3.61
CA ALA A 116 -39.41 -7.31 3.44
C ALA A 116 -39.46 -8.11 4.76
N LEU A 117 -38.36 -8.12 5.52
CA LEU A 117 -38.28 -8.80 6.82
C LEU A 117 -39.19 -8.15 7.87
N GLY A 118 -39.21 -6.82 7.93
CA GLY A 118 -40.08 -6.07 8.84
C GLY A 118 -41.57 -6.33 8.61
N GLY A 119 -42.00 -6.37 7.34
CA GLY A 119 -43.38 -6.72 6.99
C GLY A 119 -43.75 -8.15 7.36
N ILE A 120 -42.82 -9.11 7.22
CA ILE A 120 -43.02 -10.50 7.65
C ILE A 120 -43.15 -10.61 9.18
N LEU A 121 -42.33 -9.85 9.92
CA LEU A 121 -42.34 -9.84 11.39
C LEU A 121 -43.67 -9.34 11.95
N GLU A 122 -44.18 -8.22 11.42
CA GLU A 122 -45.49 -7.67 11.82
C GLU A 122 -46.64 -8.62 11.46
N ALA A 123 -46.58 -9.25 10.28
CA ALA A 123 -47.58 -10.23 9.87
C ALA A 123 -47.61 -11.47 10.79
N ALA A 124 -46.49 -11.80 11.43
CA ALA A 124 -46.39 -12.89 12.41
C ALA A 124 -46.84 -12.48 13.82
N HIS A 125 -46.80 -11.19 14.16
CA HIS A 125 -47.09 -10.69 15.51
C HIS A 125 -48.57 -10.33 15.74
N ARG A 126 -49.41 -10.32 14.71
CA ARG A 126 -50.86 -10.12 14.88
C ARG A 126 -51.49 -11.25 15.71
N PRO A 127 -52.01 -10.98 16.92
CA PRO A 127 -52.83 -11.96 17.62
C PRO A 127 -54.09 -12.17 16.78
N SER A 128 -54.47 -13.42 16.57
CA SER A 128 -55.76 -13.74 15.97
C SER A 128 -56.85 -13.23 16.93
N GLY A 129 -57.38 -12.04 16.66
CA GLY A 129 -58.51 -11.47 17.38
C GLY A 129 -59.71 -12.41 17.27
N SER A 130 -60.23 -12.78 18.42
CA SER A 130 -61.36 -13.67 18.68
C SER A 130 -62.60 -13.35 17.85
N GLY A 131 -63.11 -14.39 17.17
CA GLY A 131 -64.42 -14.42 16.51
C GLY A 131 -64.83 -15.86 16.24
N ASP A 132 -65.51 -16.44 17.22
CA ASP A 132 -66.29 -17.69 17.27
C ASP A 132 -65.97 -18.90 16.38
N ALA A 133 -65.77 -20.01 17.09
CA ALA A 133 -65.70 -21.36 16.57
C ALA A 133 -67.08 -21.88 16.14
N ARG A 134 -67.25 -22.08 14.82
CA ARG A 134 -67.77 -23.32 14.18
C ARG A 134 -68.24 -22.99 12.77
N ARG A 135 -67.44 -23.41 11.78
CA ARG A 135 -67.86 -24.44 10.82
C ARG A 135 -66.72 -24.77 9.87
N THR A 136 -66.63 -26.07 9.59
CA THR A 136 -65.88 -26.71 8.51
C THR A 136 -64.35 -26.72 8.61
N ALA A 137 -63.87 -27.77 9.29
CA ALA A 137 -62.66 -28.46 8.91
C ALA A 137 -62.75 -28.87 7.42
N SER A 138 -61.90 -28.28 6.58
CA SER A 138 -61.21 -28.91 5.44
C SER A 138 -60.69 -27.82 4.49
N ARG A 139 -59.45 -27.38 4.70
CA ARG A 139 -58.57 -26.98 3.59
C ARG A 139 -57.13 -26.91 4.06
N VAL A 140 -56.40 -27.97 3.69
CA VAL A 140 -54.97 -28.02 3.43
C VAL A 140 -54.10 -27.28 4.45
N ARG A 141 -53.71 -28.03 5.48
CA ARG A 141 -52.53 -27.73 6.30
C ARG A 141 -51.31 -27.74 5.35
N ARG A 142 -51.01 -26.59 4.73
CA ARG A 142 -49.83 -26.39 3.88
C ARG A 142 -48.61 -26.74 4.71
N ARG A 143 -48.02 -27.92 4.45
CA ARG A 143 -46.71 -28.29 4.99
C ARG A 143 -45.74 -27.17 4.61
N ARG A 144 -45.31 -26.38 5.60
CA ARG A 144 -44.11 -25.56 5.48
C ARG A 144 -42.97 -26.54 5.22
N SER A 145 -42.44 -26.56 4.00
CA SER A 145 -41.32 -27.44 3.66
C SER A 145 -40.04 -26.86 4.28
N PRO A 146 -39.45 -27.49 5.31
CA PRO A 146 -38.20 -27.00 5.91
C PRO A 146 -37.04 -27.01 4.89
N ILE A 147 -37.15 -27.84 3.85
CA ILE A 147 -36.16 -27.98 2.77
C ILE A 147 -35.99 -26.67 1.99
N ALA A 148 -37.07 -25.90 1.80
CA ALA A 148 -36.99 -24.61 1.09
C ALA A 148 -36.24 -23.54 1.90
N ALA A 149 -36.41 -23.54 3.23
CA ALA A 149 -35.69 -22.63 4.13
C ALA A 149 -34.21 -23.00 4.24
N VAL A 150 -33.90 -24.29 4.36
CA VAL A 150 -32.53 -24.79 4.40
C VAL A 150 -31.81 -24.52 3.08
N GLY A 151 -32.46 -24.78 1.94
CA GLY A 151 -31.89 -24.51 0.61
C GLY A 151 -31.60 -23.04 0.36
N SER A 152 -32.46 -22.13 0.82
CA SER A 152 -32.21 -20.69 0.69
C SER A 152 -31.07 -20.19 1.58
N VAL A 153 -30.97 -20.69 2.81
CA VAL A 153 -29.87 -20.31 3.73
C VAL A 153 -28.53 -20.82 3.19
N LEU A 154 -28.48 -22.07 2.70
CA LEU A 154 -27.29 -22.62 2.05
C LEU A 154 -26.89 -21.82 0.81
N GLY A 155 -27.86 -21.46 -0.05
CA GLY A 155 -27.59 -20.60 -1.22
C GLY A 155 -27.07 -19.21 -0.85
N GLY A 156 -27.53 -18.64 0.26
CA GLY A 156 -26.98 -17.42 0.81
C GLY A 156 -25.56 -17.58 1.34
N LEU A 157 -25.27 -18.67 2.05
CA LEU A 157 -23.95 -18.91 2.64
C LEU A 157 -22.87 -19.17 1.57
N VAL A 158 -23.24 -19.88 0.50
CA VAL A 158 -22.37 -20.05 -0.69
C VAL A 158 -22.13 -18.72 -1.40
N THR A 159 -23.18 -17.91 -1.60
CA THR A 159 -23.04 -16.57 -2.19
C THR A 159 -22.15 -15.67 -1.33
N PHE A 160 -22.29 -15.72 -0.01
CA PHE A 160 -21.43 -15.00 0.93
C PHE A 160 -19.96 -15.33 0.70
N ALA A 161 -19.62 -16.61 0.77
CA ALA A 161 -18.23 -17.05 0.63
C ALA A 161 -17.66 -16.70 -0.74
N ALA A 162 -18.43 -16.92 -1.81
CA ALA A 162 -17.99 -16.64 -3.18
C ALA A 162 -17.76 -15.14 -3.43
N VAL A 163 -18.70 -14.29 -3.00
CA VAL A 163 -18.58 -12.83 -3.20
C VAL A 163 -17.52 -12.24 -2.29
N ALA A 164 -17.42 -12.68 -1.03
CA ALA A 164 -16.38 -12.22 -0.13
C ALA A 164 -14.99 -12.54 -0.69
N TYR A 165 -14.76 -13.79 -1.10
CA TYR A 165 -13.50 -14.20 -1.70
C TYR A 165 -13.18 -13.43 -2.98
N ALA A 166 -14.14 -13.32 -3.91
CA ALA A 166 -13.92 -12.62 -5.17
C ALA A 166 -13.60 -11.13 -4.98
N VAL A 167 -14.31 -10.44 -4.09
CA VAL A 167 -14.07 -9.02 -3.81
C VAL A 167 -12.74 -8.82 -3.09
N THR A 168 -12.41 -9.69 -2.13
CA THR A 168 -11.11 -9.65 -1.43
C THR A 168 -9.96 -9.85 -2.42
N ALA A 169 -10.04 -10.87 -3.29
CA ALA A 169 -8.99 -11.14 -4.28
C ALA A 169 -8.81 -9.99 -5.29
N VAL A 170 -9.89 -9.30 -5.68
CA VAL A 170 -9.82 -8.16 -6.60
C VAL A 170 -9.22 -6.92 -5.92
N LEU A 171 -9.48 -6.74 -4.62
CA LEU A 171 -9.01 -5.57 -3.86
C LEU A 171 -7.62 -5.77 -3.25
N ASP A 172 -7.10 -7.00 -3.23
CA ASP A 172 -5.80 -7.33 -2.64
C ASP A 172 -4.63 -6.47 -3.15
N PRO A 173 -4.53 -6.18 -4.46
CA PRO A 173 -3.49 -5.30 -4.99
C PRO A 173 -3.67 -3.83 -4.60
N LEU A 174 -4.86 -3.44 -4.14
CA LEU A 174 -5.28 -2.04 -3.98
C LEU A 174 -5.38 -1.58 -2.52
N ILE A 175 -5.83 -2.46 -1.60
CA ILE A 175 -6.14 -2.11 -0.21
C ILE A 175 -5.72 -3.26 0.70
N TRP A 176 -4.90 -2.99 1.71
CA TRP A 176 -4.57 -3.94 2.77
C TRP A 176 -5.12 -3.48 4.14
N PRO A 177 -5.86 -4.33 4.89
CA PRO A 177 -6.35 -5.66 4.53
C PRO A 177 -7.62 -5.61 3.65
N SER A 178 -7.57 -6.19 2.45
CA SER A 178 -8.67 -6.26 1.46
C SER A 178 -9.93 -6.97 2.00
N ALA A 179 -9.75 -7.88 2.96
CA ALA A 179 -10.82 -8.60 3.66
C ALA A 179 -11.79 -7.68 4.44
N ILE A 180 -11.35 -6.49 4.85
CA ILE A 180 -12.20 -5.49 5.53
C ILE A 180 -13.39 -5.09 4.64
N VAL A 181 -13.19 -5.10 3.31
CA VAL A 181 -14.22 -4.73 2.34
C VAL A 181 -14.94 -5.96 1.78
N GLY A 182 -14.20 -7.04 1.50
CA GLY A 182 -14.80 -8.25 0.92
C GLY A 182 -15.80 -8.94 1.83
N LEU A 183 -15.50 -9.09 3.13
CA LEU A 183 -16.37 -9.80 4.07
C LEU A 183 -17.76 -9.14 4.25
N PRO A 184 -17.88 -7.80 4.47
CA PRO A 184 -19.18 -7.14 4.53
C PRO A 184 -19.98 -7.24 3.22
N VAL A 185 -19.33 -7.08 2.06
CA VAL A 185 -19.99 -7.14 0.75
C VAL A 185 -20.52 -8.54 0.48
N GLY A 186 -19.71 -9.57 0.78
CA GLY A 186 -20.17 -10.95 0.74
C GLY A 186 -21.37 -11.16 1.65
N PHE A 187 -21.35 -10.64 2.88
CA PHE A 187 -22.41 -10.91 3.86
C PHE A 187 -23.76 -10.39 3.39
N VAL A 188 -23.75 -9.15 2.87
CA VAL A 188 -24.93 -8.53 2.26
C VAL A 188 -25.45 -9.36 1.08
N ALA A 189 -24.58 -9.79 0.17
CA ALA A 189 -24.96 -10.60 -0.98
C ALA A 189 -25.56 -11.96 -0.56
N GLY A 190 -24.97 -12.62 0.44
CA GLY A 190 -25.45 -13.88 0.98
C GLY A 190 -26.83 -13.76 1.62
N VAL A 191 -27.04 -12.75 2.47
CA VAL A 191 -28.34 -12.48 3.09
C VAL A 191 -29.40 -12.17 2.03
N ALA A 192 -29.06 -11.39 1.00
CA ALA A 192 -29.96 -11.08 -0.10
C ALA A 192 -30.43 -12.35 -0.84
N VAL A 193 -29.49 -13.24 -1.20
CA VAL A 193 -29.82 -14.51 -1.87
C VAL A 193 -30.64 -15.43 -0.98
N ALA A 194 -30.36 -15.50 0.32
CA ALA A 194 -31.16 -16.29 1.25
C ALA A 194 -32.60 -15.78 1.34
N VAL A 195 -32.80 -14.48 1.47
CA VAL A 195 -34.14 -13.88 1.59
C VAL A 195 -34.93 -14.02 0.29
N VAL A 196 -34.30 -13.71 -0.85
CA VAL A 196 -34.95 -13.81 -2.17
C VAL A 196 -35.24 -15.27 -2.52
N GLY A 197 -34.29 -16.17 -2.30
CA GLY A 197 -34.46 -17.60 -2.55
C GLY A 197 -35.58 -18.21 -1.70
N TYR A 198 -35.66 -17.81 -0.43
CA TYR A 198 -36.75 -18.25 0.45
C TYR A 198 -38.11 -17.71 0.00
N ALA A 199 -38.17 -16.43 -0.39
CA ALA A 199 -39.39 -15.81 -0.92
C ALA A 199 -39.85 -16.48 -2.23
N PHE A 200 -38.90 -16.90 -3.06
CA PHE A 200 -39.16 -17.58 -4.34
C PHE A 200 -39.67 -19.01 -4.13
N ALA A 201 -39.08 -19.76 -3.19
CA ALA A 201 -39.46 -21.14 -2.89
C ALA A 201 -40.87 -21.26 -2.26
N ARG A 202 -41.43 -20.17 -1.73
CA ARG A 202 -42.71 -20.17 -1.02
C ARG A 202 -43.94 -19.99 -1.91
N ARG A 203 -43.81 -20.10 -3.23
CA ARG A 203 -44.80 -19.57 -4.17
C ARG A 203 -45.81 -20.54 -4.79
N GLU A 204 -46.99 -19.99 -5.09
CA GLU A 204 -47.97 -20.55 -6.03
C GLU A 204 -47.59 -20.21 -7.48
N ARG A 205 -47.75 -21.18 -8.39
CA ARG A 205 -47.17 -21.21 -9.76
C ARG A 205 -47.70 -20.16 -10.76
N ASN A 206 -48.64 -19.27 -10.43
CA ASN A 206 -49.38 -18.49 -11.44
C ASN A 206 -48.98 -17.00 -11.58
N ALA A 207 -47.68 -16.65 -11.53
CA ALA A 207 -47.24 -15.24 -11.57
C ALA A 207 -46.05 -15.00 -12.53
N ASP A 208 -46.19 -15.34 -13.81
CA ASP A 208 -45.05 -15.46 -14.73
C ASP A 208 -44.56 -14.16 -15.38
N GLY A 209 -45.43 -13.15 -15.58
CA GLY A 209 -45.06 -11.95 -16.36
C GLY A 209 -44.14 -10.94 -15.64
N ARG A 210 -44.29 -10.78 -14.32
CA ARG A 210 -43.60 -9.73 -13.54
C ARG A 210 -42.24 -10.18 -12.98
N TRP A 211 -41.90 -11.45 -13.11
CA TRP A 211 -40.67 -12.05 -12.59
C TRP A 211 -39.54 -12.09 -13.59
N ARG A 212 -39.86 -12.00 -14.89
CA ARG A 212 -38.87 -11.72 -15.93
C ARG A 212 -38.16 -10.39 -15.66
N ALA A 213 -38.88 -9.34 -15.25
CA ALA A 213 -38.29 -8.05 -14.91
C ALA A 213 -37.36 -8.10 -13.68
N VAL A 214 -37.70 -8.89 -12.66
CA VAL A 214 -36.86 -9.07 -11.46
C VAL A 214 -35.62 -9.91 -11.80
N GLY A 215 -35.77 -10.97 -12.59
CA GLY A 215 -34.65 -11.79 -13.06
C GLY A 215 -33.70 -11.01 -13.97
N ILE A 216 -34.24 -10.21 -14.89
CA ILE A 216 -33.46 -9.32 -15.76
C ILE A 216 -32.73 -8.25 -14.93
N GLY A 217 -33.38 -7.66 -13.93
CA GLY A 217 -32.75 -6.70 -13.03
C GLY A 217 -31.62 -7.31 -12.20
N ALA A 218 -31.83 -8.51 -11.65
CA ALA A 218 -30.79 -9.23 -10.90
C ALA A 218 -29.60 -9.61 -11.81
N LEU A 219 -29.88 -10.10 -13.02
CA LEU A 219 -28.84 -10.42 -14.01
C LEU A 219 -28.05 -9.17 -14.41
N ALA A 220 -28.73 -8.05 -14.66
CA ALA A 220 -28.08 -6.78 -14.99
C ALA A 220 -27.15 -6.30 -13.85
N ILE A 221 -27.57 -6.45 -12.60
CA ILE A 221 -26.72 -6.12 -11.43
C ILE A 221 -25.49 -7.03 -11.36
N VAL A 222 -25.65 -8.35 -11.56
CA VAL A 222 -24.52 -9.29 -11.56
C VAL A 222 -23.54 -8.97 -12.69
N VAL A 223 -24.04 -8.65 -13.88
CA VAL A 223 -23.21 -8.26 -15.03
C VAL A 223 -22.47 -6.95 -14.73
N VAL A 224 -23.14 -5.93 -14.23
CA VAL A 224 -22.51 -4.64 -13.87
C VAL A 224 -21.48 -4.84 -12.77
N PHE A 225 -21.77 -5.64 -11.74
CA PHE A 225 -20.85 -5.92 -10.65
C PHE A 225 -19.63 -6.71 -11.12
N GLY A 226 -19.82 -7.71 -11.99
CA GLY A 226 -18.74 -8.46 -12.62
C GLY A 226 -17.84 -7.57 -13.50
N LEU A 227 -18.43 -6.66 -14.27
CA LEU A 227 -17.69 -5.68 -15.07
C LEU A 227 -16.91 -4.69 -14.18
N LEU A 228 -17.47 -4.25 -13.06
CA LEU A 228 -16.79 -3.38 -12.10
C LEU A 228 -15.61 -4.08 -11.41
N LEU A 229 -15.81 -5.32 -10.96
CA LEU A 229 -14.73 -6.12 -10.35
C LEU A 229 -13.64 -6.45 -11.36
N GLY A 230 -14.01 -6.84 -12.58
CA GLY A 230 -13.07 -7.07 -13.66
C GLY A 230 -12.28 -5.80 -14.01
N GLY A 231 -12.95 -4.65 -14.08
CA GLY A 231 -12.30 -3.36 -14.33
C GLY A 231 -11.34 -2.96 -13.21
N LEU A 232 -11.73 -3.13 -11.94
CA LEU A 232 -10.85 -2.87 -10.79
C LEU A 232 -9.64 -3.81 -10.77
N TRP A 233 -9.82 -5.07 -11.13
CA TRP A 233 -8.73 -6.03 -11.22
C TRP A 233 -7.73 -5.64 -12.31
N VAL A 234 -8.20 -5.25 -13.50
CA VAL A 234 -7.33 -4.78 -14.60
C VAL A 234 -6.56 -3.52 -14.18
N VAL A 235 -7.24 -2.53 -13.60
CA VAL A 235 -6.59 -1.29 -13.12
C VAL A 235 -5.59 -1.58 -11.99
N GLY A 236 -5.89 -2.54 -11.11
CA GLY A 236 -4.97 -2.98 -10.06
C GLY A 236 -3.70 -3.61 -10.62
N GLN A 237 -3.82 -4.44 -11.66
CA GLN A 237 -2.65 -5.03 -12.34
C GLN A 237 -1.79 -3.97 -13.01
N GLU A 238 -2.40 -3.00 -13.70
CA GLU A 238 -1.66 -1.88 -14.31
C GLU A 238 -0.93 -1.02 -13.26
N ARG A 239 -1.55 -0.78 -12.10
CA ARG A 239 -0.92 -0.04 -11.00
C ARG A 239 0.29 -0.76 -10.41
N VAL A 240 0.19 -2.08 -10.22
CA VAL A 240 1.31 -2.88 -9.72
C VAL A 240 2.47 -2.89 -10.72
N ALA A 241 2.16 -3.04 -12.01
CA ALA A 241 3.16 -2.96 -13.08
C ALA A 241 3.82 -1.57 -13.14
N ALA A 242 3.02 -0.50 -13.03
CA ALA A 242 3.53 0.88 -13.04
C ALA A 242 4.29 1.29 -11.76
N SER A 243 4.14 0.53 -10.67
CA SER A 243 4.89 0.77 -9.42
C SER A 243 6.24 0.08 -9.39
N HIS A 244 6.57 -0.70 -10.43
CA HIS A 244 7.84 -1.40 -10.51
C HIS A 244 8.92 -0.41 -10.97
N GLU A 245 9.89 -0.17 -10.11
CA GLU A 245 11.04 0.66 -10.41
C GLU A 245 12.30 -0.12 -10.04
N SER A 246 13.27 -0.09 -10.94
CA SER A 246 14.51 -0.83 -10.84
C SER A 246 15.64 0.19 -10.92
N THR A 247 16.51 0.22 -9.92
CA THR A 247 17.58 1.22 -9.84
C THR A 247 18.90 0.60 -9.45
N TYR A 248 19.95 1.16 -10.04
CA TYR A 248 21.32 0.97 -9.64
C TYR A 248 21.79 2.21 -8.87
N GLU A 249 22.56 1.98 -7.83
CA GLU A 249 23.23 3.03 -7.07
C GLU A 249 24.71 2.65 -6.96
N TYR A 250 25.59 3.60 -7.26
CA TYR A 250 27.02 3.46 -7.04
C TYR A 250 27.51 4.60 -6.16
N GLU A 251 28.22 4.25 -5.10
CA GLU A 251 28.64 5.15 -4.03
C GLU A 251 30.14 4.98 -3.75
N VAL A 252 30.86 6.09 -3.63
CA VAL A 252 32.22 6.15 -3.08
C VAL A 252 32.17 6.92 -1.76
N SER A 253 32.54 6.28 -0.66
CA SER A 253 32.64 6.91 0.65
C SER A 253 34.10 7.13 1.01
N ILE A 254 34.45 8.34 1.46
CA ILE A 254 35.76 8.72 2.00
C ILE A 254 35.52 9.29 3.39
N ASP A 255 36.10 8.68 4.41
CA ASP A 255 36.00 9.13 5.79
C ASP A 255 37.39 9.32 6.38
N ALA A 256 37.70 10.54 6.82
CA ALA A 256 38.96 10.89 7.44
C ALA A 256 38.75 11.64 8.76
N ASP A 257 39.52 11.30 9.78
CA ASP A 257 39.49 11.98 11.10
C ASP A 257 40.49 13.15 11.21
N GLY A 258 41.26 13.41 10.14
CA GLY A 258 42.26 14.47 10.03
C GLY A 258 42.44 14.94 8.59
N THR A 259 43.06 16.12 8.43
CA THR A 259 43.24 16.78 7.13
C THR A 259 44.14 15.98 6.20
N LEU A 260 43.76 15.91 4.92
CA LEU A 260 44.52 15.26 3.85
C LEU A 260 44.99 16.29 2.82
N GLU A 261 46.25 16.21 2.40
CA GLU A 261 46.83 17.06 1.36
C GLU A 261 47.04 16.24 0.07
N ASP A 262 46.67 16.84 -1.07
CA ASP A 262 46.71 16.23 -2.41
C ASP A 262 46.16 14.79 -2.50
N PRO A 263 45.00 14.46 -1.87
CA PRO A 263 44.52 13.09 -1.85
C PRO A 263 44.08 12.59 -3.21
N THR A 264 44.53 11.38 -3.57
CA THR A 264 44.09 10.62 -4.73
C THR A 264 43.76 9.18 -4.34
N PHE A 265 42.54 8.75 -4.64
CA PHE A 265 42.06 7.39 -4.39
C PHE A 265 41.62 6.73 -5.69
N TYR A 266 42.11 5.52 -5.98
CA TYR A 266 41.54 4.68 -7.05
C TYR A 266 40.71 3.58 -6.42
N VAL A 267 39.40 3.62 -6.68
CA VAL A 267 38.45 2.64 -6.16
C VAL A 267 37.92 1.73 -7.27
N PRO A 268 37.56 0.46 -6.96
CA PRO A 268 36.98 -0.48 -7.91
C PRO A 268 35.82 0.13 -8.69
N ALA A 269 35.94 0.13 -10.03
CA ALA A 269 34.83 0.54 -10.87
C ALA A 269 33.80 -0.61 -10.97
N PRO A 270 32.49 -0.30 -10.97
CA PRO A 270 31.48 -1.30 -11.30
C PRO A 270 31.67 -1.77 -12.75
N THR A 271 31.47 -3.06 -13.01
CA THR A 271 31.44 -3.59 -14.37
C THR A 271 30.27 -3.00 -15.16
N ASP A 272 30.48 -2.72 -16.44
CA ASP A 272 29.38 -2.33 -17.34
C ASP A 272 28.37 -3.49 -17.46
N SER A 273 27.08 -3.17 -17.44
CA SER A 273 26.02 -4.06 -17.92
C SER A 273 25.57 -3.65 -19.33
N ASP A 274 24.73 -4.48 -19.96
CA ASP A 274 24.12 -4.12 -21.25
C ASP A 274 23.19 -2.90 -21.13
N ASP A 275 22.62 -2.67 -19.93
CA ASP A 275 21.64 -1.62 -19.66
C ASP A 275 22.28 -0.31 -19.20
N VAL A 276 23.31 -0.37 -18.34
CA VAL A 276 23.85 0.81 -17.65
C VAL A 276 25.37 0.75 -17.54
N ARG A 277 26.00 1.91 -17.80
CA ARG A 277 27.45 2.14 -17.65
C ARG A 277 27.73 3.03 -16.44
N LEU A 278 27.58 2.48 -15.23
CA LEU A 278 27.59 3.24 -13.98
C LEU A 278 28.85 4.09 -13.79
N SER A 279 30.03 3.59 -14.20
CA SER A 279 31.28 4.35 -14.07
C SER A 279 31.30 5.63 -14.89
N ALA A 280 30.68 5.60 -16.09
CA ALA A 280 30.59 6.79 -16.94
C ALA A 280 29.64 7.82 -16.33
N VAL A 281 28.46 7.38 -15.87
CA VAL A 281 27.48 8.28 -15.23
C VAL A 281 28.04 8.87 -13.93
N PHE A 282 28.81 8.09 -13.16
CA PHE A 282 29.45 8.60 -11.94
C PHE A 282 30.42 9.75 -12.23
N VAL A 283 31.26 9.62 -13.25
CA VAL A 283 32.22 10.68 -13.61
C VAL A 283 31.53 11.97 -14.07
N GLU A 284 30.35 11.86 -14.68
CA GLU A 284 29.62 13.01 -15.22
C GLU A 284 28.70 13.67 -14.18
N ASP A 285 27.97 12.87 -13.38
CA ASP A 285 26.79 13.32 -12.63
C ASP A 285 26.83 12.96 -11.13
N ALA A 286 27.95 12.47 -10.58
CA ALA A 286 28.01 12.13 -9.16
C ALA A 286 27.69 13.35 -8.27
N SER A 287 26.75 13.18 -7.34
CA SER A 287 26.45 14.16 -6.31
C SER A 287 27.38 13.97 -5.12
N GLU A 288 28.01 15.06 -4.66
CA GLU A 288 28.81 15.11 -3.44
C GLU A 288 27.92 15.46 -2.24
N GLU A 289 27.95 14.61 -1.22
CA GLU A 289 27.39 14.90 0.10
C GLU A 289 28.47 14.86 1.16
N ARG A 290 28.53 15.89 2.00
CA ARG A 290 29.39 15.94 3.19
C ARG A 290 28.54 15.76 4.44
N TYR A 291 28.88 14.77 5.26
CA TYR A 291 28.20 14.54 6.52
C TYR A 291 28.78 15.42 7.63
N VAL A 292 27.91 16.23 8.24
CA VAL A 292 28.22 17.05 9.42
C VAL A 292 27.14 16.80 10.46
N PRO A 293 27.45 16.20 11.62
CA PRO A 293 26.45 15.91 12.64
C PRO A 293 25.63 17.13 13.06
N GLY A 294 24.31 16.98 13.21
CA GLY A 294 23.45 18.08 13.67
C GLY A 294 23.26 19.23 12.66
N VAL A 295 23.81 19.12 11.46
CA VAL A 295 23.60 20.05 10.36
C VAL A 295 22.84 19.34 9.25
N ALA A 296 21.84 20.00 8.67
CA ALA A 296 21.12 19.45 7.53
C ALA A 296 22.07 19.28 6.34
N SER A 297 21.95 18.17 5.61
CA SER A 297 22.73 17.91 4.39
C SER A 297 22.68 19.13 3.45
N GLY A 298 23.86 19.58 2.99
CA GLY A 298 24.00 20.73 2.10
C GLY A 298 23.94 22.11 2.78
N ALA A 299 23.75 22.19 4.10
CA ALA A 299 23.84 23.45 4.83
C ALA A 299 25.24 23.62 5.46
N GLY A 300 25.96 24.69 5.10
CA GLY A 300 27.05 25.22 5.93
C GLY A 300 28.47 24.66 5.75
N ALA A 301 28.72 23.72 4.83
CA ALA A 301 30.08 23.30 4.49
C ALA A 301 30.45 23.71 3.07
N GLU A 302 31.65 24.24 2.88
CA GLU A 302 32.21 24.48 1.56
C GLU A 302 32.50 23.11 0.88
N PRO A 303 32.12 22.93 -0.40
CA PRO A 303 32.38 21.70 -1.13
C PRO A 303 33.88 21.54 -1.38
N VAL A 304 34.35 20.30 -1.33
CA VAL A 304 35.77 19.96 -1.54
C VAL A 304 36.14 19.99 -3.04
N ASN A 305 35.14 19.94 -3.93
CA ASN A 305 35.28 19.90 -5.39
C ASN A 305 36.14 18.72 -5.84
N PHE A 306 35.65 17.50 -5.60
CA PHE A 306 36.32 16.30 -6.09
C PHE A 306 36.36 16.26 -7.63
N SER A 307 37.49 15.84 -8.17
CA SER A 307 37.62 15.43 -9.57
C SER A 307 37.47 13.92 -9.65
N SER A 308 36.68 13.43 -10.61
CA SER A 308 36.47 12.01 -10.85
C SER A 308 36.84 11.65 -12.30
N GLU A 309 37.54 10.54 -12.51
CA GLU A 309 37.79 9.99 -13.85
C GLU A 309 37.93 8.47 -13.83
N VAL A 310 37.62 7.80 -14.94
CA VAL A 310 37.87 6.36 -15.09
C VAL A 310 39.31 6.15 -15.57
N VAL A 311 40.08 5.34 -14.84
CA VAL A 311 41.49 5.03 -15.14
C VAL A 311 41.70 3.54 -15.33
N GLU A 312 42.48 3.18 -16.35
CA GLU A 312 42.90 1.79 -16.57
C GLU A 312 44.16 1.47 -15.76
N THR A 313 44.10 0.43 -14.93
CA THR A 313 45.20 0.05 -14.03
C THR A 313 45.62 -1.40 -14.24
N GLU A 314 46.70 -1.82 -13.56
CA GLU A 314 47.12 -3.24 -13.54
C GLU A 314 46.08 -4.17 -12.89
N HIS A 315 45.12 -3.60 -12.16
CA HIS A 315 44.03 -4.32 -11.48
C HIS A 315 42.68 -4.19 -12.21
N GLY A 316 42.67 -3.57 -13.40
CA GLY A 316 41.47 -3.30 -14.18
C GLY A 316 41.03 -1.82 -14.12
N PRO A 317 39.84 -1.51 -14.65
CA PRO A 317 39.27 -0.17 -14.60
C PRO A 317 38.98 0.22 -13.15
N MET A 318 39.36 1.44 -12.78
CA MET A 318 39.13 2.04 -11.48
C MET A 318 38.56 3.44 -11.66
N ILE A 319 37.88 3.95 -10.64
CA ILE A 319 37.48 5.36 -10.58
C ILE A 319 38.49 6.09 -9.71
N ALA A 320 39.19 7.05 -10.32
CA ALA A 320 40.06 7.96 -9.61
C ALA A 320 39.24 9.11 -9.04
N VAL A 321 39.31 9.30 -7.73
CA VAL A 321 38.71 10.43 -7.00
C VAL A 321 39.85 11.20 -6.35
N SER A 322 39.97 12.48 -6.70
CA SER A 322 41.06 13.34 -6.20
C SER A 322 40.58 14.72 -5.78
N ALA A 323 41.30 15.35 -4.87
CA ALA A 323 41.10 16.74 -4.47
C ALA A 323 42.45 17.40 -4.15
N ASP A 324 42.49 18.75 -4.14
CA ASP A 324 43.70 19.48 -3.75
C ASP A 324 43.97 19.36 -2.25
N ARG A 325 42.90 19.44 -1.44
CA ARG A 325 42.97 19.37 0.03
C ARG A 325 41.61 19.00 0.61
N ILE A 326 41.60 18.08 1.56
CA ILE A 326 40.43 17.77 2.38
C ILE A 326 40.68 18.31 3.78
N GLU A 327 40.14 19.49 4.09
CA GLU A 327 40.24 20.07 5.43
C GLU A 327 39.20 19.43 6.36
N VAL A 328 39.70 18.76 7.40
CA VAL A 328 38.87 18.08 8.40
C VAL A 328 38.92 18.86 9.70
N SER A 329 37.75 19.25 10.17
CA SER A 329 37.55 19.93 11.45
C SER A 329 36.83 19.03 12.45
N ARG A 330 37.14 19.22 13.73
CA ARG A 330 36.38 18.59 14.81
C ARG A 330 35.07 19.31 15.02
N TYR A 331 34.01 18.54 15.09
CA TYR A 331 32.66 19.01 15.34
C TYR A 331 32.21 18.55 16.73
N TYR A 332 31.75 19.48 17.55
CA TYR A 332 31.20 19.21 18.87
C TYR A 332 29.68 19.32 18.83
N TYR A 333 29.00 18.36 19.42
CA TYR A 333 27.55 18.33 19.40
C TYR A 333 26.96 17.91 20.74
N ARG A 334 25.68 18.23 20.91
CA ARG A 334 24.85 17.72 22.00
C ARG A 334 23.59 17.07 21.44
N THR A 335 23.30 15.86 21.89
CA THR A 335 22.03 15.19 21.65
C THR A 335 21.00 15.71 22.64
N VAL A 336 19.92 16.27 22.10
CA VAL A 336 18.78 16.77 22.85
C VAL A 336 17.61 15.84 22.61
N GLU A 337 17.04 15.31 23.68
CA GLU A 337 15.86 14.46 23.62
C GLU A 337 14.68 15.13 24.33
N ASN A 338 13.51 15.06 23.71
CA ASN A 338 12.22 15.33 24.35
C ASN A 338 11.41 14.02 24.49
N GLU A 339 10.19 14.10 25.03
CA GLU A 339 9.35 12.92 25.27
C GLU A 339 9.03 12.08 24.01
N THR A 340 9.25 12.60 22.80
CA THR A 340 8.84 11.97 21.53
C THR A 340 9.95 11.91 20.46
N MET A 341 11.01 12.72 20.55
CA MET A 341 12.04 12.89 19.52
C MET A 341 13.40 13.23 20.14
N GLY A 342 14.46 12.72 19.52
CA GLY A 342 15.84 13.16 19.74
C GLY A 342 16.39 13.84 18.50
N TRP A 343 17.21 14.88 18.68
CA TRP A 343 17.98 15.51 17.61
C TRP A 343 19.35 15.94 18.13
N THR A 344 20.25 16.27 17.20
CA THR A 344 21.61 16.71 17.53
C THR A 344 21.75 18.19 17.20
N GLU A 345 22.35 18.95 18.11
CA GLU A 345 22.61 20.38 17.94
C GLU A 345 24.13 20.65 18.01
N PRO A 346 24.67 21.56 17.17
CA PRO A 346 26.03 22.06 17.32
C PRO A 346 26.25 22.69 18.69
N ILE A 347 27.42 22.44 19.29
CA ILE A 347 27.89 23.17 20.47
C ILE A 347 29.30 23.69 20.23
N SER A 348 29.71 24.71 20.98
CA SER A 348 31.10 25.17 20.95
C SER A 348 32.03 24.19 21.70
N PRO A 349 33.34 24.19 21.41
CA PRO A 349 34.31 23.39 22.16
C PRO A 349 34.34 23.70 23.67
N GLU A 350 33.92 24.91 24.07
CA GLU A 350 33.86 25.35 25.47
C GLU A 350 32.67 24.75 26.23
N GLU A 351 31.60 24.38 25.51
CA GLU A 351 30.39 23.76 26.05
C GLU A 351 30.48 22.22 26.12
N TYR A 352 31.50 21.64 25.47
CA TYR A 352 31.71 20.19 25.47
C TYR A 352 32.18 19.69 26.84
N ASP A 353 31.46 18.72 27.40
CA ASP A 353 31.84 18.02 28.63
C ASP A 353 31.98 16.52 28.37
N PRO A 354 33.20 15.96 28.35
CA PRO A 354 33.41 14.53 28.10
C PRO A 354 32.78 13.61 29.16
N ALA A 355 32.39 14.14 30.34
CA ALA A 355 31.66 13.38 31.35
C ALA A 355 30.14 13.38 31.13
N ASP A 356 29.61 14.26 30.28
CA ASP A 356 28.20 14.32 29.91
C ASP A 356 27.93 13.39 28.71
N PRO A 357 27.19 12.28 28.88
CA PRO A 357 26.90 11.33 27.81
C PRO A 357 26.00 11.91 26.71
N SER A 358 25.39 13.07 26.93
CA SER A 358 24.61 13.76 25.90
C SER A 358 25.47 14.58 24.95
N THR A 359 26.76 14.77 25.23
CA THR A 359 27.68 15.49 24.34
C THR A 359 28.64 14.54 23.64
N GLY A 360 29.02 14.89 22.42
CA GLY A 360 29.90 14.08 21.58
C GLY A 360 30.84 14.90 20.72
N VAL A 361 31.86 14.23 20.21
CA VAL A 361 32.82 14.77 19.25
C VAL A 361 32.75 13.91 17.99
N ALA A 362 32.77 14.57 16.85
CA ALA A 362 32.85 13.97 15.54
C ALA A 362 33.82 14.78 14.67
N HIS A 363 33.98 14.37 13.42
CA HIS A 363 34.68 15.11 12.37
C HIS A 363 33.73 15.32 11.19
N ASP A 364 34.05 16.31 10.37
CA ASP A 364 33.34 16.60 9.12
C ASP A 364 34.06 16.04 7.88
N GLY A 365 35.01 15.13 8.09
CA GLY A 365 35.81 14.50 7.03
C GLY A 365 35.14 13.31 6.35
N SER A 366 33.82 13.18 6.48
CA SER A 366 33.03 12.11 5.85
C SER A 366 32.34 12.66 4.60
N PHE A 367 32.69 12.09 3.46
CA PHE A 367 32.20 12.45 2.14
C PHE A 367 31.64 11.22 1.44
N THR A 368 30.54 11.43 0.73
CA THR A 368 29.87 10.42 -0.08
C THR A 368 29.63 10.99 -1.47
N LEU A 369 30.15 10.31 -2.48
CA LEU A 369 29.87 10.61 -3.88
C LEU A 369 28.94 9.53 -4.40
N THR A 370 27.76 9.92 -4.90
CA THR A 370 26.73 8.95 -5.28
C THR A 370 26.17 9.25 -6.67
N VAL A 371 25.87 8.18 -7.41
CA VAL A 371 25.07 8.24 -8.63
C VAL A 371 23.95 7.20 -8.56
N THR A 372 22.77 7.57 -9.07
CA THR A 372 21.64 6.65 -9.20
C THR A 372 21.20 6.59 -10.67
N ALA A 373 21.06 5.38 -11.20
CA ALA A 373 20.59 5.13 -12.56
C ALA A 373 19.35 4.23 -12.53
N VAL A 374 18.34 4.57 -13.34
CA VAL A 374 17.15 3.73 -13.51
C VAL A 374 17.47 2.65 -14.55
N ALA A 375 17.21 1.39 -14.22
CA ALA A 375 17.35 0.26 -15.14
C ALA A 375 16.15 0.19 -16.10
N GLU A 376 16.39 -0.23 -17.34
CA GLU A 376 15.31 -0.42 -18.32
C GLU A 376 14.45 -1.65 -18.00
N ASP A 377 15.12 -2.72 -17.55
CA ASP A 377 14.51 -4.00 -17.18
C ASP A 377 14.71 -4.31 -15.69
N SER A 378 14.07 -5.40 -15.23
CA SER A 378 14.23 -5.87 -13.85
C SER A 378 15.63 -6.43 -13.62
N ILE A 379 16.27 -6.00 -12.54
CA ILE A 379 17.62 -6.40 -12.13
C ILE A 379 17.62 -7.84 -11.61
N ASP A 380 18.52 -8.70 -12.09
CA ASP A 380 18.75 -10.04 -11.52
C ASP A 380 19.51 -9.95 -10.20
N THR A 381 18.78 -9.65 -9.14
CA THR A 381 19.35 -9.54 -7.79
C THR A 381 19.68 -10.88 -7.15
N ALA A 382 19.18 -12.01 -7.69
CA ALA A 382 19.43 -13.33 -7.14
C ALA A 382 20.72 -13.96 -7.68
N ASP A 383 21.10 -13.65 -8.92
CA ASP A 383 22.30 -14.15 -9.58
C ASP A 383 22.95 -13.07 -10.48
N PRO A 384 23.44 -11.94 -9.93
CA PRO A 384 23.90 -10.78 -10.72
C PRO A 384 25.20 -11.00 -11.52
N PHE A 385 25.76 -12.20 -11.51
CA PHE A 385 27.11 -12.45 -12.01
C PHE A 385 27.21 -12.40 -13.54
N GLY A 386 27.86 -11.36 -14.05
CA GLY A 386 28.14 -11.20 -15.47
C GLY A 386 26.99 -10.61 -16.27
N THR A 387 25.87 -10.30 -15.62
CA THR A 387 24.72 -9.60 -16.19
C THR A 387 24.56 -8.21 -15.57
N GLU A 388 24.74 -8.10 -14.25
CA GLU A 388 24.57 -6.84 -13.52
C GLU A 388 25.90 -6.22 -13.10
N PRO A 389 25.92 -4.89 -12.85
CA PRO A 389 27.11 -4.21 -12.37
C PRO A 389 27.57 -4.73 -11.01
N LEU A 390 28.81 -5.23 -10.94
CA LEU A 390 29.49 -5.65 -9.71
C LEU A 390 30.85 -4.96 -9.65
N LEU A 391 31.40 -4.79 -8.45
CA LEU A 391 32.73 -4.19 -8.31
C LEU A 391 33.78 -5.14 -8.87
N ALA A 392 34.69 -4.62 -9.69
CA ALA A 392 35.84 -5.37 -10.18
C ALA A 392 37.15 -4.64 -9.83
N PRO A 393 38.22 -5.37 -9.48
CA PRO A 393 38.36 -6.84 -9.49
C PRO A 393 37.89 -7.51 -8.18
N GLN A 394 37.47 -8.78 -8.29
CA GLN A 394 37.17 -9.66 -7.15
C GLN A 394 38.14 -10.85 -7.13
N TYR A 395 39.15 -10.79 -6.27
CA TYR A 395 40.13 -11.87 -6.07
C TYR A 395 39.62 -12.87 -5.04
N ASP A 396 39.82 -14.17 -5.33
CA ASP A 396 39.53 -15.28 -4.41
C ASP A 396 38.12 -15.23 -3.80
N ARG A 397 37.10 -14.89 -4.60
CA ARG A 397 35.71 -14.83 -4.14
C ARG A 397 35.25 -16.18 -3.58
N THR A 398 34.93 -16.18 -2.29
CA THR A 398 34.47 -17.36 -1.55
C THR A 398 33.08 -17.13 -0.98
N ARG A 399 32.26 -18.18 -0.99
CA ARG A 399 30.92 -18.15 -0.40
C ARG A 399 31.02 -18.34 1.12
N VAL A 400 30.28 -17.52 1.86
CA VAL A 400 30.22 -17.54 3.33
C VAL A 400 28.78 -17.58 3.82
N ASP A 401 28.60 -17.83 5.12
CA ASP A 401 27.29 -17.75 5.74
C ASP A 401 26.86 -16.30 5.91
N CYS A 402 25.60 -16.00 5.56
CA CYS A 402 25.04 -14.66 5.73
C CYS A 402 24.80 -14.35 7.22
N PRO A 403 25.17 -13.15 7.72
CA PRO A 403 25.03 -12.78 9.14
C PRO A 403 23.61 -12.92 9.71
N SER A 404 22.59 -12.68 8.89
CA SER A 404 21.16 -12.79 9.28
C SER A 404 20.55 -14.17 9.01
N GLY A 405 21.37 -15.16 8.61
CA GLY A 405 20.94 -16.48 8.17
C GLY A 405 20.60 -16.54 6.66
N PRO A 406 20.68 -17.73 6.05
CA PRO A 406 20.36 -17.91 4.64
C PRO A 406 18.84 -17.85 4.38
N SER A 407 18.45 -17.40 3.19
CA SER A 407 17.12 -17.61 2.61
C SER A 407 17.25 -18.50 1.36
N GLU A 408 16.15 -18.86 0.71
CA GLU A 408 16.19 -19.67 -0.53
C GLU A 408 17.01 -18.99 -1.65
N THR A 409 16.96 -17.65 -1.72
CA THR A 409 17.61 -16.83 -2.76
C THR A 409 18.89 -16.17 -2.27
N ARG A 410 19.03 -15.89 -0.96
CA ARG A 410 20.13 -15.09 -0.41
C ARG A 410 21.44 -15.86 -0.34
N ARG A 411 22.52 -15.25 -0.83
CA ARG A 411 23.89 -15.80 -0.76
C ARG A 411 24.87 -14.68 -0.46
N CYS A 412 25.84 -14.96 0.41
CA CYS A 412 26.87 -14.01 0.79
C CYS A 412 28.24 -14.50 0.35
N TYR A 413 29.08 -13.59 -0.08
CA TYR A 413 30.44 -13.84 -0.51
C TYR A 413 31.38 -12.82 0.12
N THR A 414 32.63 -13.23 0.29
CA THR A 414 33.74 -12.33 0.58
C THR A 414 34.82 -12.51 -0.47
N TYR A 415 35.58 -11.46 -0.73
CA TYR A 415 36.66 -11.46 -1.69
C TYR A 415 37.69 -10.39 -1.32
N GLU A 416 38.87 -10.45 -1.93
CA GLU A 416 39.83 -9.35 -1.86
C GLU A 416 39.71 -8.45 -3.09
N SER A 417 39.88 -7.15 -2.90
CA SER A 417 39.99 -6.19 -4.00
C SER A 417 41.24 -5.31 -3.83
N ARG A 418 41.36 -4.26 -4.63
CA ARG A 418 42.50 -3.33 -4.61
C ARG A 418 41.98 -1.90 -4.62
N VAL A 419 42.58 -1.09 -3.75
CA VAL A 419 42.39 0.37 -3.71
C VAL A 419 43.77 0.99 -3.75
N TYR A 420 43.95 2.00 -4.61
CA TYR A 420 45.14 2.85 -4.58
C TYR A 420 44.86 4.05 -3.68
N ALA A 421 45.82 4.44 -2.87
CA ALA A 421 45.74 5.67 -2.10
C ALA A 421 47.09 6.39 -2.10
N ASP A 422 47.07 7.69 -2.38
CA ASP A 422 48.23 8.57 -2.30
C ASP A 422 47.78 9.89 -1.67
N TYR A 423 48.29 10.17 -0.47
CA TYR A 423 47.96 11.38 0.28
C TYR A 423 48.96 11.61 1.42
N ASP A 424 49.17 12.88 1.76
CA ASP A 424 49.88 13.29 2.96
C ASP A 424 48.89 13.58 4.11
N ALA A 425 49.24 13.15 5.32
CA ALA A 425 48.44 13.33 6.53
C ALA A 425 49.32 13.22 7.79
N ASP A 426 48.78 13.62 8.94
CA ASP A 426 49.40 13.36 10.24
C ASP A 426 49.50 11.85 10.52
N GLU A 427 50.54 11.40 11.25
CA GLU A 427 50.77 9.96 11.54
C GLU A 427 49.61 9.27 12.29
N GLY A 428 48.78 10.06 12.98
CA GLY A 428 47.62 9.58 13.73
C GLY A 428 46.30 9.60 12.95
N THR A 429 46.28 10.09 11.71
CA THR A 429 45.06 10.21 10.90
C THR A 429 44.59 8.85 10.40
N THR A 430 43.34 8.50 10.62
CA THR A 430 42.70 7.32 10.04
C THR A 430 41.86 7.73 8.84
N VAL A 431 42.02 7.00 7.72
CA VAL A 431 41.28 7.20 6.49
C VAL A 431 40.60 5.89 6.10
N SER A 432 39.29 5.90 5.96
CA SER A 432 38.49 4.81 5.44
C SER A 432 37.99 5.16 4.05
N VAL A 433 38.19 4.26 3.10
CA VAL A 433 37.72 4.42 1.72
C VAL A 433 36.88 3.21 1.37
N ALA A 434 35.70 3.44 0.82
CA ALA A 434 34.80 2.39 0.40
C ALA A 434 34.16 2.70 -0.95
N ALA A 435 33.90 1.65 -1.72
CA ALA A 435 33.05 1.69 -2.90
C ALA A 435 31.91 0.70 -2.71
N THR A 436 30.69 1.11 -3.05
CA THR A 436 29.49 0.27 -2.93
C THR A 436 28.71 0.36 -4.24
N VAL A 437 28.25 -0.78 -4.76
CA VAL A 437 27.20 -0.82 -5.78
C VAL A 437 26.01 -1.61 -5.25
N ASP A 438 24.83 -1.06 -5.44
CA ASP A 438 23.55 -1.66 -5.09
C ASP A 438 22.67 -1.74 -6.35
N GLY A 439 22.01 -2.89 -6.54
CA GLY A 439 20.96 -3.03 -7.54
C GLY A 439 19.68 -3.45 -6.84
N ARG A 440 18.59 -2.66 -7.00
CA ARG A 440 17.32 -2.86 -6.31
C ARG A 440 16.13 -2.86 -7.26
N ASN A 441 15.19 -3.76 -7.00
CA ASN A 441 13.86 -3.72 -7.60
C ASN A 441 12.85 -3.42 -6.51
N GLU A 442 12.02 -2.41 -6.71
CA GLU A 442 10.96 -2.02 -5.77
C GLU A 442 9.59 -2.11 -6.46
N TRP A 443 8.58 -2.54 -5.71
CA TRP A 443 7.21 -2.53 -6.19
C TRP A 443 6.19 -2.46 -5.07
N PHE A 444 5.01 -1.95 -5.41
CA PHE A 444 3.88 -1.94 -4.49
C PHE A 444 3.02 -3.21 -4.65
N SER A 445 2.83 -3.93 -3.55
CA SER A 445 1.89 -5.06 -3.46
C SER A 445 1.30 -5.14 -2.05
N GLY A 446 0.23 -4.36 -1.80
CA GLY A 446 -0.36 -4.23 -0.46
C GLY A 446 0.57 -3.56 0.57
N GLY A 447 1.68 -2.98 0.10
CA GLY A 447 2.82 -2.44 0.84
C GLY A 447 4.04 -2.38 -0.08
N TRP A 448 5.04 -1.58 0.27
CA TRP A 448 6.32 -1.57 -0.46
C TRP A 448 7.04 -2.90 -0.24
N ASN A 449 7.44 -3.53 -1.34
CA ASN A 449 8.23 -4.74 -1.38
C ASN A 449 9.41 -4.50 -2.30
N GLY A 450 10.48 -5.29 -2.14
CA GLY A 450 11.62 -5.20 -3.01
C GLY A 450 12.59 -6.34 -2.81
N ASN A 451 13.51 -6.47 -3.77
CA ASN A 451 14.71 -7.27 -3.65
C ASN A 451 15.94 -6.48 -4.09
N GLU A 452 17.09 -6.87 -3.59
CA GLU A 452 18.34 -6.18 -3.86
C GLU A 452 19.56 -7.11 -3.79
N TYR A 453 20.64 -6.69 -4.43
CA TYR A 453 21.99 -7.12 -4.12
C TYR A 453 22.83 -5.90 -3.71
N ARG A 454 23.86 -6.15 -2.92
CA ARG A 454 24.84 -5.15 -2.50
C ARG A 454 26.24 -5.72 -2.59
N ASP A 455 27.12 -5.01 -3.29
CA ASP A 455 28.54 -5.30 -3.37
C ASP A 455 29.33 -4.13 -2.80
N ARG A 456 30.23 -4.39 -1.84
CA ARG A 456 31.00 -3.36 -1.15
C ARG A 456 32.45 -3.76 -1.05
N THR A 457 33.34 -2.82 -1.32
CA THR A 457 34.75 -2.91 -0.94
C THR A 457 35.11 -1.81 0.04
N SER A 458 35.99 -2.09 1.00
CA SER A 458 36.48 -1.07 1.93
C SER A 458 37.90 -1.35 2.41
N VAL A 459 38.63 -0.28 2.73
CA VAL A 459 39.95 -0.33 3.35
C VAL A 459 40.07 0.77 4.41
N GLU A 460 40.75 0.47 5.52
CA GLU A 460 41.10 1.44 6.56
C GLU A 460 42.63 1.62 6.57
N LEU A 461 43.08 2.87 6.57
CA LEU A 461 44.47 3.26 6.41
C LEU A 461 44.86 4.23 7.54
N LEU A 462 46.09 4.10 8.07
CA LEU A 462 46.59 4.90 9.20
C LEU A 462 47.83 5.71 8.82
N GLY A 463 47.76 7.03 8.99
CA GLY A 463 48.80 7.97 8.62
C GLY A 463 48.90 8.16 7.11
N PRO A 464 50.00 8.79 6.62
CA PRO A 464 50.22 9.00 5.20
C PRO A 464 50.33 7.67 4.45
N ARG A 465 49.88 7.66 3.20
CA ARG A 465 49.88 6.46 2.35
C ARG A 465 50.26 6.81 0.92
N SER A 466 50.87 5.82 0.26
CA SER A 466 51.21 5.86 -1.14
C SER A 466 51.22 4.43 -1.68
N GLY A 467 50.47 4.18 -2.74
CA GLY A 467 50.46 2.91 -3.45
C GLY A 467 49.18 2.09 -3.30
N TRP A 468 49.28 0.82 -3.68
CA TRP A 468 48.18 -0.13 -3.67
C TRP A 468 48.00 -0.81 -2.32
N HIS A 469 46.74 -0.94 -1.92
CA HIS A 469 46.31 -1.59 -0.69
C HIS A 469 45.29 -2.70 -0.99
N VAL A 470 45.33 -3.75 -0.17
CA VAL A 470 44.31 -4.80 -0.21
C VAL A 470 43.06 -4.28 0.46
N ALA A 471 41.95 -4.26 -0.28
CA ALA A 471 40.64 -3.91 0.26
C ALA A 471 39.82 -5.18 0.53
N PHE A 472 39.04 -5.15 1.59
CA PHE A 472 38.11 -6.23 1.92
C PHE A 472 36.81 -6.05 1.14
N GLY A 473 36.35 -7.10 0.47
CA GLY A 473 35.12 -7.13 -0.32
C GLY A 473 34.04 -8.02 0.28
N GLU A 474 32.80 -7.56 0.22
CA GLU A 474 31.60 -8.27 0.64
C GLU A 474 30.51 -8.13 -0.42
N LEU A 475 29.90 -9.24 -0.79
CA LEU A 475 28.79 -9.29 -1.75
C LEU A 475 27.63 -10.07 -1.15
N ASP A 476 26.48 -9.41 -0.98
CA ASP A 476 25.21 -10.01 -0.52
C ASP A 476 24.19 -9.93 -1.64
N VAL A 477 23.85 -11.08 -2.23
CA VAL A 477 22.87 -11.20 -3.30
C VAL A 477 21.61 -11.85 -2.78
N GLY A 478 20.49 -11.65 -3.46
CA GLY A 478 19.28 -12.43 -3.17
C GLY A 478 18.47 -11.89 -1.98
N ARG A 479 18.71 -10.65 -1.53
CA ARG A 479 18.07 -10.08 -0.34
C ARG A 479 16.67 -9.57 -0.67
N GLY A 480 15.75 -9.66 0.29
CA GLY A 480 14.37 -9.18 0.14
C GLY A 480 13.38 -10.26 -0.27
N SER A 481 12.27 -9.84 -0.88
CA SER A 481 11.20 -10.73 -1.33
C SER A 481 11.27 -10.95 -2.83
N TYR A 482 10.94 -12.15 -3.31
CA TYR A 482 10.86 -12.46 -4.74
C TYR A 482 9.42 -12.77 -5.10
N ARG A 483 8.96 -12.22 -6.23
CA ARG A 483 7.65 -12.57 -6.79
C ARG A 483 7.68 -14.07 -7.15
N ARG A 484 6.67 -14.82 -6.71
CA ARG A 484 6.49 -16.24 -7.03
C ARG A 484 5.52 -16.44 -8.17
#